data_AF-A0A7X3ZI81-F1
#
_entry.id   AF-A0A7X3ZI81-F1
#
_cell.length_a   1.000
_cell.length_b   1.000
_cell.length_c   1.000
_cell.angle_alpha   90.00
_cell.angle_beta   90.00
_cell.angle_gamma   90.00
#
_symmetry.space_group_name_H-M   'P 1'
#
loop_
_entity.id
_entity.type
_entity.pdbx_description
1 polymer ?
#
loop_
_entity_poly.entity_id
_entity_poly.type
_entity_poly.pdbx_seq_one_letter_code
_entity_poly.pdbx_strand_id
1 'polypeptide(L)' 'VYILAEAIANAQSTGSTAIRDAMANLSDFDTVLGKFSFNDIGDTVYDPVMLIVENGEFQAFE' A
#
# COMPACT_ATOMS: atom_id res chain seq x y z
N VAL A 1 -0.82 5.36 -6.27
CA VAL A 1 -0.85 4.89 -7.68
C VAL A 1 -0.22 3.50 -7.84
N TYR A 2 0.92 3.20 -7.20
CA TYR A 2 1.62 1.91 -7.34
C TYR A 2 0.78 0.66 -6.97
N ILE A 3 0.04 0.68 -5.85
CA ILE A 3 -0.79 -0.47 -5.42
C ILE A 3 -1.85 -0.85 -6.47
N LEU A 4 -2.57 0.15 -7.00
CA LEU A 4 -3.59 -0.09 -8.03
C LEU A 4 -2.95 -0.56 -9.35
N ALA A 5 -1.81 0.01 -9.73
CA ALA A 5 -1.10 -0.40 -10.95
C ALA A 5 -0.64 -1.86 -10.86
N GLU A 6 -0.08 -2.26 -9.72
CA GLU A 6 0.31 -3.64 -9.44
C GLU A 6 -0.89 -4.58 -9.51
N ALA A 7 -2.01 -4.22 -8.87
CA ALA A 7 -3.22 -5.01 -8.92
C ALA A 7 -3.79 -5.17 -10.34
N ILE A 8 -3.75 -4.10 -11.16
CA ILE A 8 -4.15 -4.17 -12.58
C ILE A 8 -3.22 -5.12 -13.36
N ALA A 9 -1.91 -5.04 -13.12
CA ALA A 9 -0.94 -5.94 -13.74
C ALA A 9 -1.20 -7.41 -13.36
N ASN A 10 -1.56 -7.67 -12.10
CA ASN A 10 -1.84 -9.03 -11.61
C ASN A 10 -3.23 -9.55 -12.02
N ALA A 11 -4.23 -8.67 -12.17
CA ALA A 11 -5.59 -9.06 -12.51
C ALA A 11 -5.76 -9.60 -13.94
N GLN A 12 -4.85 -9.24 -14.86
CA GLN A 12 -4.92 -9.60 -16.29
C GLN A 12 -6.30 -9.29 -16.92
N SER A 13 -6.98 -8.27 -16.40
CA SER A 13 -8.34 -7.88 -16.74
C SER A 13 -8.57 -6.43 -16.31
N THR A 14 -9.44 -5.71 -17.03
CA THR A 14 -9.88 -4.36 -16.66
C THR A 14 -11.20 -4.35 -15.87
N GLY A 15 -11.72 -5.53 -15.52
CA GLY A 15 -12.93 -5.66 -14.71
C GLY A 15 -12.67 -5.28 -13.25
N SER A 16 -13.53 -4.45 -12.68
CA SER A 16 -13.39 -3.95 -11.31
C SER A 16 -13.31 -5.06 -10.27
N THR A 17 -14.11 -6.12 -10.42
CA THR A 17 -14.07 -7.31 -9.55
C THR A 17 -12.71 -7.99 -9.59
N ALA A 18 -12.13 -8.22 -10.77
CA ALA A 18 -10.83 -8.86 -10.90
C ALA A 18 -9.71 -8.01 -10.28
N ILE A 19 -9.75 -6.69 -10.47
CA ILE A 19 -8.79 -5.77 -9.88
C ILE A 19 -8.92 -5.74 -8.35
N ARG A 20 -10.15 -5.72 -7.81
CA ARG A 20 -10.39 -5.82 -6.36
C ARG A 20 -9.81 -7.10 -5.79
N ASP A 21 -10.07 -8.23 -6.43
CA ASP A 21 -9.58 -9.53 -5.95
C ASP A 21 -8.04 -9.61 -6.06
N ALA A 22 -7.44 -8.98 -7.08
CA ALA A 22 -5.99 -8.84 -7.17
C ALA A 22 -5.42 -7.95 -6.05
N MET A 23 -6.08 -6.84 -5.70
CA MET A 23 -5.68 -6.00 -4.56
C MET A 23 -5.73 -6.78 -3.24
N ALA A 24 -6.79 -7.56 -3.01
CA ALA A 24 -6.94 -8.36 -1.79
C ALA A 24 -5.84 -9.42 -1.62
N ASN A 25 -5.20 -9.85 -2.71
CA ASN A 25 -4.10 -10.82 -2.71
C ASN A 25 -2.71 -10.16 -2.62
N LEU A 26 -2.61 -8.83 -2.57
CA LEU A 26 -1.33 -8.17 -2.33
C LEU A 26 -0.92 -8.33 -0.86
N SER A 27 0.22 -8.99 -0.65
CA SER A 27 0.86 -9.16 0.65
C SER A 27 2.30 -8.69 0.56
N ASP A 28 2.76 -7.97 1.59
CA ASP A 28 4.16 -7.56 1.77
C ASP A 28 4.72 -6.83 0.54
N PHE A 29 3.87 -6.04 -0.11
CA PHE A 29 4.22 -5.26 -1.30
C PHE A 29 5.10 -4.08 -0.90
N ASP A 30 6.22 -3.88 -1.60
CA ASP A 30 7.14 -2.79 -1.30
C ASP A 30 6.58 -1.43 -1.74
N THR A 31 6.50 -0.50 -0.79
CA THR A 31 6.09 0.88 -1.04
C THR A 31 7.08 1.87 -0.42
N VAL A 32 6.90 3.16 -0.70
CA VAL A 32 7.67 4.23 -0.05
C VAL A 32 7.43 4.33 1.46
N LEU A 33 6.37 3.70 1.96
CA LEU A 33 6.03 3.63 3.39
C LEU A 33 6.43 2.27 4.01
N GLY A 34 7.19 1.45 3.29
CA GLY A 34 7.55 0.09 3.70
C GLY A 34 6.61 -0.97 3.13
N LYS A 35 6.56 -2.12 3.81
CA LYS A 35 5.75 -3.28 3.42
C LYS A 35 4.26 -2.98 3.60
N PHE A 36 3.47 -3.29 2.59
CA PHE A 36 2.06 -2.98 2.51
C PHE A 36 1.23 -4.22 2.20
N SER A 37 0.10 -4.36 2.88
CA SER A 37 -0.94 -5.38 2.62
C SER A 37 -2.34 -4.79 2.85
N PHE A 38 -3.38 -5.50 2.43
CA PHE A 38 -4.75 -5.27 2.88
C PHE A 38 -5.17 -6.34 3.90
N ASN A 39 -6.05 -5.97 4.84
CA ASN A 39 -6.75 -6.94 5.70
C ASN A 39 -8.10 -7.36 5.08
N ASP A 40 -8.81 -8.26 5.77
CA ASP A 40 -10.06 -8.87 5.30
C ASP A 40 -11.22 -7.88 5.09
N ILE A 41 -11.16 -6.68 5.66
CA ILE A 41 -12.18 -5.63 5.50
C ILE A 41 -11.74 -4.53 4.51
N GLY A 42 -10.55 -4.68 3.91
CA GLY A 42 -10.01 -3.73 2.94
C GLY A 42 -9.27 -2.54 3.55
N ASP A 43 -8.96 -2.58 4.85
CA ASP A 43 -8.07 -1.59 5.46
C ASP A 43 -6.62 -1.94 5.16
N THR A 44 -5.80 -0.90 5.11
CA THR A 44 -4.37 -1.00 4.84
C THR A 44 -3.61 -1.44 6.09
N VAL A 45 -2.68 -2.38 5.93
CA VAL A 45 -1.76 -2.85 6.98
C VAL A 45 -0.34 -2.49 6.56
N TYR A 46 0.33 -1.69 7.37
CA TYR A 46 1.73 -1.28 7.21
C TYR A 46 2.27 -0.79 8.55
N ASP A 47 3.59 -0.75 8.70
CA ASP A 47 4.23 -0.24 9.90
C ASP A 47 4.13 1.30 9.94
N PRO A 48 3.62 1.89 11.04
CA PRO A 48 3.49 3.34 11.14
C PRO A 48 4.87 4.00 11.28
N VAL A 49 5.09 5.08 10.51
CA VAL A 49 6.26 5.94 10.65
C VAL A 49 5.88 7.15 11.48
N MET A 50 6.53 7.34 12.63
CA MET A 50 6.39 8.56 13.42
C MET A 50 7.26 9.66 12.80
N LEU A 51 6.69 10.85 12.64
CA LEU A 51 7.38 12.01 12.07
C LEU A 51 7.46 13.13 13.11
N ILE A 52 8.61 13.79 13.18
CA ILE A 52 8.83 15.03 13.94
C ILE A 52 9.14 16.19 13.00
N VAL A 53 8.88 17.42 13.45
CA VAL A 53 9.26 18.63 12.72
C VAL A 53 10.58 19.15 13.26
N GLU A 54 11.60 19.17 12.40
CA GLU A 54 12.91 19.73 12.71
C GLU A 54 13.30 20.71 11.61
N ASN A 55 13.67 21.93 11.99
CA ASN A 55 14.09 22.97 11.05
C ASN A 55 13.08 23.26 9.90
N GLY A 56 11.79 23.02 10.14
CA GLY A 56 10.73 23.24 9.15
C GLY A 56 10.48 22.08 8.20
N GLU A 57 11.15 20.94 8.39
CA GLU A 57 10.98 19.72 7.60
C GLU A 57 10.46 18.57 8.46
N PHE A 58 9.71 17.64 7.85
CA PHE A 58 9.34 16.38 8.49
C PHE A 58 10.52 15.42 8.44
N GLN A 59 10.92 14.90 9.59
CA GLN A 59 11.92 13.85 9.73
C GLN A 59 11.32 12.63 10.43
N ALA A 60 11.82 11.43 10.12
CA ALA A 60 11.46 10.23 10.86
C ALA A 60 11.95 10.34 12.31
N PHE A 61 11.10 9.94 13.26
CA PHE A 61 11.47 9.85 14.67
C PHE A 61 12.17 8.52 14.94
N GLU A 62 13.42 8.58 15.42
CA GLU A 62 14.21 7.43 15.88
C GLU A 62 14.36 7.41 17.41
#